data_AF-A0A7X7FKQ1-F1
#
_entry.id   AF-A0A7X7FKQ1-F1
#
_cell.length_a   1.000
_cell.length_b   1.000
_cell.length_c   1.000
_cell.angle_alpha   90.00
_cell.angle_beta   90.00
_cell.angle_gamma   90.00
#
_symmetry.space_group_name_H-M   'P 1'
#
loop_
_entity.id
_entity.type
_entity.pdbx_description
1 polymer ?
#
loop_
_entity_poly.entity_id
_entity_poly.type
_entity_poly.pdbx_seq_one_letter_code
_entity_poly.pdbx_strand_id
1 'polypeptide(L)'
;MDAQRELSEFERVLPPDLLALLERRDSGAAILRELMERYPPAVVCGATPEQRVWELSGLFFKAQNRFYESLSVFSGLYDQMLRGQRQADKRVHKGMPLVWISDLFRIIGWLVHAKRHLMLTLCEDAIADKGVIKPEGGVYFRAVWLYGLPEAKLVEYGQKAYDISQTDDVLGRYPEWVLQELDREWITELPSPAEALAFTANHQYMQHLTDQLGDGSGKTLELLADYIVSCMPGCRTMRRRKSGSTDYDLVCSVEGFDVDFRSELGRYFVCECKDWSEPADFTTLAKFCRVLDSTKSRFGILFSKNGITGTGRTTHAAREQLKVFQDRGMIIIVVDESDLRRVASGTSFISLLRAKYTAVRLDLVSGAVEQ
;
A
#
# COMPACT_ATOMS: atom_id res chain seq x y z
N MET A 1 -20.40 -16.63 20.93
CA MET A 1 -21.29 -15.49 20.63
C MET A 1 -22.47 -16.06 19.89
N ASP A 2 -23.68 -15.75 20.36
CA ASP A 2 -24.88 -16.55 20.11
C ASP A 2 -25.36 -16.39 18.66
N ALA A 3 -25.31 -17.45 17.85
CA ALA A 3 -25.61 -17.38 16.41
C ALA A 3 -27.03 -16.84 16.13
N GLN A 4 -27.98 -17.08 17.06
CA GLN A 4 -29.34 -16.54 16.98
C GLN A 4 -29.40 -15.02 17.16
N ARG A 5 -28.49 -14.43 17.97
CA ARG A 5 -28.44 -12.99 18.20
C ARG A 5 -27.88 -12.24 16.99
N GLU A 6 -26.91 -12.82 16.29
CA GLU A 6 -26.36 -12.28 15.04
C GLU A 6 -27.39 -12.33 13.90
N LEU A 7 -28.10 -13.46 13.73
CA LEU A 7 -29.21 -13.59 12.78
C LEU A 7 -30.29 -12.52 12.99
N SER A 8 -30.69 -12.28 14.24
CA SER A 8 -31.69 -11.25 14.57
C SER A 8 -31.23 -9.82 14.25
N GLU A 9 -29.93 -9.56 14.23
CA GLU A 9 -29.39 -8.25 13.88
C GLU A 9 -29.34 -8.02 12.37
N PHE A 10 -28.97 -9.06 11.60
CA PHE A 10 -28.99 -9.00 10.14
C PHE A 10 -30.37 -8.63 9.61
N GLU A 11 -31.42 -9.32 10.07
CA GLU A 11 -32.81 -9.06 9.64
C GLU A 11 -33.31 -7.67 10.04
N ARG A 12 -32.78 -7.10 11.12
CA ARG A 12 -33.20 -5.79 11.63
C ARG A 12 -32.54 -4.62 10.90
N VAL A 13 -31.27 -4.75 10.52
CA VAL A 13 -30.45 -3.64 10.01
C VAL A 13 -30.26 -3.70 8.50
N LEU A 14 -30.13 -4.89 7.92
CA LEU A 14 -29.93 -5.03 6.48
C LEU A 14 -31.26 -4.81 5.74
N PRO A 15 -31.28 -3.99 4.67
CA PRO A 15 -32.43 -3.92 3.78
C PRO A 15 -32.84 -5.33 3.28
N PRO A 16 -34.13 -5.67 3.23
CA PRO A 16 -34.57 -7.04 2.89
C PRO A 16 -34.09 -7.54 1.52
N ASP A 17 -33.99 -6.63 0.55
CA ASP A 17 -33.47 -6.92 -0.78
C ASP A 17 -31.96 -7.20 -0.78
N LEU A 18 -31.19 -6.47 0.05
CA LEU A 18 -29.77 -6.70 0.25
C LEU A 18 -29.53 -8.03 0.98
N LEU A 19 -30.36 -8.37 1.97
CA LEU A 19 -30.30 -9.65 2.67
C LEU A 19 -30.58 -10.82 1.71
N ALA A 20 -31.64 -10.73 0.90
CA ALA A 20 -31.95 -11.72 -0.13
C ALA A 20 -30.81 -11.86 -1.16
N LEU A 21 -30.14 -10.76 -1.50
CA LEU A 21 -28.97 -10.80 -2.37
C LEU A 21 -27.76 -11.47 -1.69
N LEU A 22 -27.51 -11.21 -0.40
CA LEU A 22 -26.41 -11.80 0.38
C LEU A 22 -26.50 -13.33 0.42
N GLU A 23 -27.70 -13.87 0.61
CA GLU A 23 -27.97 -15.32 0.69
C GLU A 23 -27.63 -16.08 -0.59
N ARG A 24 -27.50 -15.39 -1.73
CA ARG A 24 -27.08 -16.03 -2.98
C ARG A 24 -25.60 -16.45 -2.92
N ARG A 25 -25.29 -17.56 -3.57
CA ARG A 25 -23.92 -18.11 -3.64
C ARG A 25 -22.98 -17.23 -4.47
N ASP A 26 -23.48 -16.56 -5.49
CA ASP A 26 -22.73 -15.75 -6.47
C ASP A 26 -22.77 -14.24 -6.17
N SER A 27 -23.01 -13.87 -4.90
CA SER A 27 -23.43 -12.52 -4.53
C SER A 27 -22.32 -11.49 -4.30
N GLY A 28 -21.05 -11.87 -4.07
CA GLY A 28 -20.03 -10.94 -3.55
C GLY A 28 -19.84 -9.68 -4.39
N ALA A 29 -19.66 -9.83 -5.70
CA ALA A 29 -19.48 -8.70 -6.60
C ALA A 29 -20.76 -7.85 -6.74
N ALA A 30 -21.93 -8.48 -6.72
CA ALA A 30 -23.22 -7.79 -6.78
C ALA A 30 -23.46 -6.97 -5.51
N ILE A 31 -23.16 -7.55 -4.34
CA ILE A 31 -23.26 -6.87 -3.04
C ILE A 31 -22.32 -5.67 -2.98
N LEU A 32 -21.06 -5.83 -3.38
CA LEU A 32 -20.13 -4.70 -3.39
C LEU A 32 -20.64 -3.57 -4.28
N ARG A 33 -21.13 -3.89 -5.48
CA ARG A 33 -21.71 -2.91 -6.40
C ARG A 33 -22.91 -2.19 -5.79
N GLU A 34 -23.86 -2.96 -5.24
CA GLU A 34 -25.06 -2.43 -4.60
C GLU A 34 -24.70 -1.50 -3.44
N LEU A 35 -23.77 -1.90 -2.58
CA LEU A 35 -23.30 -1.09 -1.46
C LEU A 35 -22.65 0.22 -1.94
N MET A 36 -21.85 0.19 -3.01
CA MET A 36 -21.22 1.39 -3.58
C MET A 36 -22.23 2.34 -4.24
N GLU A 37 -23.26 1.80 -4.90
CA GLU A 37 -24.30 2.59 -5.57
C GLU A 37 -25.29 3.19 -4.55
N ARG A 38 -25.72 2.38 -3.58
CA ARG A 38 -26.69 2.77 -2.55
C ARG A 38 -26.11 3.72 -1.50
N TYR A 39 -24.82 3.57 -1.19
CA TYR A 39 -24.13 4.34 -0.14
C TYR A 39 -22.89 5.05 -0.72
N PRO A 40 -23.08 6.17 -1.44
CA PRO A 40 -21.98 6.92 -2.05
C PRO A 40 -21.04 7.54 -1.00
N PRO A 41 -19.85 8.05 -1.40
CA PRO A 41 -18.83 8.51 -0.46
C PRO A 41 -19.31 9.55 0.56
N ALA A 42 -20.19 10.46 0.13
CA ALA A 42 -20.76 11.51 0.98
C ALA A 42 -21.71 11.00 2.08
N VAL A 43 -22.21 9.76 1.95
CA VAL A 43 -23.09 9.14 2.94
C VAL A 43 -22.26 8.39 4.00
N VAL A 44 -21.20 7.71 3.59
CA VAL A 44 -20.38 6.88 4.49
C VAL A 44 -19.23 7.63 5.17
N CYS A 45 -19.09 8.94 4.95
CA CYS A 45 -18.02 9.76 5.54
C CYS A 45 -18.25 10.16 7.02
N GLY A 46 -19.30 9.69 7.67
CA GLY A 46 -19.55 9.86 9.11
C GLY A 46 -19.82 8.53 9.81
N ALA A 47 -19.85 8.51 11.15
CA ALA A 47 -20.29 7.33 11.89
C ALA A 47 -21.82 7.18 11.73
N THR A 48 -22.23 6.52 10.65
CA THR A 48 -23.63 6.47 10.22
C THR A 48 -24.19 5.04 10.24
N PRO A 49 -25.53 4.87 10.30
CA PRO A 49 -26.17 3.56 10.16
C PRO A 49 -25.77 2.81 8.88
N GLU A 50 -25.39 3.52 7.82
CA GLU A 50 -24.98 2.93 6.54
C GLU A 50 -23.63 2.22 6.65
N GLN A 51 -22.68 2.73 7.45
CA GLN A 51 -21.44 2.00 7.74
C GLN A 51 -21.72 0.65 8.42
N ARG A 52 -22.78 0.58 9.25
CA ARG A 52 -23.21 -0.68 9.87
C ARG A 52 -23.79 -1.65 8.85
N VAL A 53 -24.46 -1.18 7.80
CA VAL A 53 -24.93 -2.04 6.70
C VAL A 53 -23.74 -2.65 5.95
N TRP A 54 -22.71 -1.86 5.65
CA TRP A 54 -21.46 -2.38 5.07
C TRP A 54 -20.79 -3.40 5.99
N GLU A 55 -20.67 -3.08 7.28
CA GLU A 55 -20.05 -3.95 8.27
C GLU A 55 -20.77 -5.30 8.36
N LEU A 56 -22.10 -5.29 8.50
CA LEU A 56 -22.90 -6.52 8.56
C LEU A 56 -22.78 -7.31 7.25
N SER A 57 -22.77 -6.65 6.09
CA SER A 57 -22.55 -7.35 4.80
C SER A 57 -21.20 -8.06 4.75
N GLY A 58 -20.14 -7.41 5.23
CA GLY A 58 -18.81 -8.01 5.34
C GLY A 58 -18.76 -9.17 6.34
N LEU A 59 -19.40 -9.00 7.50
CA LEU A 59 -19.49 -10.01 8.56
C LEU A 59 -20.29 -11.24 8.11
N PHE A 60 -21.34 -11.06 7.32
CA PHE A 60 -22.11 -12.15 6.73
C PHE A 60 -21.21 -13.07 5.88
N PHE A 61 -20.42 -12.49 4.96
CA PHE A 61 -19.47 -13.28 4.18
C PHE A 61 -18.40 -13.95 5.05
N LYS A 62 -17.88 -13.24 6.05
CA LYS A 62 -16.91 -13.79 6.99
C LYS A 62 -17.47 -15.01 7.75
N ALA A 63 -18.72 -14.95 8.21
CA ALA A 63 -19.38 -16.05 8.92
C ALA A 63 -19.53 -17.31 8.05
N GLN A 64 -19.61 -17.15 6.73
CA GLN A 64 -19.67 -18.25 5.76
C GLN A 64 -18.29 -18.70 5.25
N ASN A 65 -17.19 -18.24 5.85
CA ASN A 65 -15.82 -18.46 5.38
C ASN A 65 -15.53 -17.91 3.97
N ARG A 66 -16.34 -16.96 3.48
CA ARG A 66 -16.18 -16.27 2.20
C ARG A 66 -15.24 -15.06 2.36
N PHE A 67 -14.00 -15.31 2.79
CA PHE A 67 -13.09 -14.28 3.30
C PHE A 67 -12.68 -13.22 2.27
N TYR A 68 -12.49 -13.59 0.99
CA TYR A 68 -12.11 -12.64 -0.06
C TYR A 68 -13.26 -11.69 -0.45
N GLU A 69 -14.50 -12.16 -0.39
CA GLU A 69 -15.68 -11.32 -0.59
C GLU A 69 -15.88 -10.38 0.60
N SER A 70 -15.67 -10.88 1.82
CA SER A 70 -15.62 -10.05 3.03
C SER A 70 -14.54 -8.96 2.94
N LEU A 71 -13.32 -9.32 2.52
CA LEU A 71 -12.22 -8.38 2.28
C LEU A 71 -12.62 -7.30 1.27
N SER A 72 -13.25 -7.71 0.16
CA SER A 72 -13.69 -6.78 -0.88
C SER A 72 -14.74 -5.79 -0.36
N VAL A 73 -15.66 -6.22 0.51
CA VAL A 73 -16.62 -5.32 1.17
C VAL A 73 -15.92 -4.32 2.08
N PHE A 74 -15.04 -4.76 2.98
CA PHE A 74 -14.35 -3.83 3.90
C PHE A 74 -13.35 -2.91 3.19
N SER A 75 -12.62 -3.41 2.19
CA SER A 75 -11.76 -2.57 1.34
C SER A 75 -12.57 -1.57 0.52
N GLY A 76 -13.75 -1.95 0.04
CA GLY A 76 -14.69 -1.05 -0.63
C GLY A 76 -15.19 0.06 0.29
N LEU A 77 -15.60 -0.27 1.52
CA LEU A 77 -15.98 0.73 2.51
C LEU A 77 -14.82 1.68 2.81
N TYR A 78 -13.61 1.15 3.01
CA TYR A 78 -12.43 1.96 3.27
C TYR A 78 -12.15 2.97 2.14
N ASP A 79 -12.20 2.53 0.87
CA ASP A 79 -12.05 3.40 -0.29
C ASP A 79 -13.17 4.46 -0.38
N GLN A 80 -14.43 4.09 -0.13
CA GLN A 80 -15.56 5.03 -0.09
C GLN A 80 -15.38 6.10 0.99
N MET A 81 -14.90 5.72 2.18
CA MET A 81 -14.63 6.65 3.28
C MET A 81 -13.48 7.62 2.94
N LEU A 82 -12.45 7.16 2.24
CA LEU A 82 -11.35 8.02 1.79
C LEU A 82 -11.77 8.97 0.66
N ARG A 83 -12.61 8.50 -0.28
CA ARG A 83 -13.22 9.37 -1.29
C ARG A 83 -14.07 10.45 -0.63
N GLY A 84 -14.88 10.07 0.35
CA GLY A 84 -15.71 11.00 1.13
C GLY A 84 -14.85 12.02 1.89
N GLN A 85 -13.75 11.57 2.50
CA GLN A 85 -12.75 12.44 3.14
C GLN A 85 -12.17 13.48 2.17
N ARG A 86 -11.81 13.07 0.95
CA ARG A 86 -11.29 13.98 -0.09
C ARG A 86 -12.36 14.97 -0.55
N GLN A 87 -13.58 14.50 -0.80
CA GLN A 87 -14.70 15.32 -1.28
C GLN A 87 -15.16 16.36 -0.24
N ALA A 88 -15.21 15.96 1.03
CA ALA A 88 -15.64 16.82 2.14
C ALA A 88 -14.50 17.67 2.73
N ASP A 89 -13.27 17.50 2.24
CA ASP A 89 -12.05 18.10 2.78
C ASP A 89 -11.94 18.00 4.32
N LYS A 90 -12.33 16.83 4.85
CA LYS A 90 -12.41 16.59 6.29
C LYS A 90 -12.02 15.18 6.62
N ARG A 91 -11.26 15.00 7.71
CA ARG A 91 -10.90 13.68 8.22
C ARG A 91 -12.16 12.85 8.53
N VAL A 92 -12.16 11.62 8.05
CA VAL A 92 -13.14 10.56 8.38
C VAL A 92 -12.41 9.51 9.22
N HIS A 93 -12.95 9.05 10.35
CA HIS A 93 -12.32 7.97 11.12
C HIS A 93 -12.55 6.62 10.43
N LYS A 94 -11.48 5.87 10.16
CA LYS A 94 -11.49 4.67 9.30
C LYS A 94 -11.13 3.37 10.03
N GLY A 95 -11.17 3.37 11.36
CA GLY A 95 -10.70 2.24 12.18
C GLY A 95 -11.48 0.94 11.93
N MET A 96 -12.81 1.01 11.80
CA MET A 96 -13.65 -0.19 11.64
C MET A 96 -13.32 -1.03 10.40
N PRO A 97 -13.30 -0.52 9.16
CA PRO A 97 -12.94 -1.36 8.02
C PRO A 97 -11.49 -1.86 8.11
N LEU A 98 -10.55 -1.04 8.58
CA LEU A 98 -9.13 -1.42 8.70
C LEU A 98 -8.91 -2.58 9.67
N VAL A 99 -9.60 -2.60 10.82
CA VAL A 99 -9.45 -3.67 11.80
C VAL A 99 -10.03 -4.98 11.28
N TRP A 100 -11.14 -4.93 10.54
CA TRP A 100 -11.71 -6.11 9.89
C TRP A 100 -10.84 -6.64 8.75
N ILE A 101 -10.23 -5.75 7.95
CA ILE A 101 -9.26 -6.14 6.92
C ILE A 101 -8.06 -6.85 7.56
N SER A 102 -7.53 -6.31 8.68
CA SER A 102 -6.47 -6.96 9.45
C SER A 102 -6.85 -8.38 9.88
N ASP A 103 -8.04 -8.55 10.48
CA ASP A 103 -8.50 -9.86 10.94
C ASP A 103 -8.66 -10.86 9.80
N LEU A 104 -9.19 -10.41 8.66
CA LEU A 104 -9.39 -11.26 7.48
C LEU A 104 -8.05 -11.70 6.89
N PHE A 105 -7.07 -10.79 6.76
CA PHE A 105 -5.72 -11.14 6.33
C PHE A 105 -5.08 -12.16 7.26
N ARG A 106 -5.27 -12.01 8.58
CA ARG A 106 -4.77 -12.97 9.55
C ARG A 106 -5.41 -14.35 9.37
N ILE A 107 -6.73 -14.40 9.16
CA ILE A 107 -7.48 -15.65 8.94
C ILE A 107 -6.98 -16.40 7.70
N ILE A 108 -6.67 -15.69 6.61
CA ILE A 108 -6.15 -16.30 5.38
C ILE A 108 -4.62 -16.52 5.39
N GLY A 109 -3.93 -16.19 6.49
CA GLY A 109 -2.49 -16.42 6.65
C GLY A 109 -1.56 -15.39 5.99
N TRP A 110 -2.06 -14.17 5.76
CA TRP A 110 -1.29 -13.04 5.21
C TRP A 110 -0.85 -12.12 6.36
N LEU A 111 0.18 -12.55 7.08
CA LEU A 111 0.56 -11.96 8.37
C LEU A 111 1.15 -10.55 8.24
N VAL A 112 1.94 -10.30 7.19
CA VAL A 112 2.50 -8.97 6.92
C VAL A 112 1.38 -7.96 6.65
N HIS A 113 0.42 -8.36 5.81
CA HIS A 113 -0.74 -7.52 5.51
C HIS A 113 -1.60 -7.30 6.74
N ALA A 114 -1.85 -8.35 7.52
CA ALA A 114 -2.64 -8.27 8.73
C ALA A 114 -2.03 -7.29 9.75
N LYS A 115 -0.72 -7.42 10.02
CA LYS A 115 0.01 -6.50 10.91
C LYS A 115 -0.02 -5.06 10.39
N ARG A 116 0.18 -4.83 9.09
CA ARG A 116 0.13 -3.49 8.48
C ARG A 116 -1.25 -2.84 8.69
N HIS A 117 -2.34 -3.54 8.42
CA HIS A 117 -3.69 -3.00 8.58
C HIS A 117 -4.06 -2.79 10.05
N LEU A 118 -3.54 -3.62 10.96
CA LEU A 118 -3.65 -3.36 12.40
C LEU A 118 -2.94 -2.06 12.79
N MET A 119 -1.74 -1.81 12.25
CA MET A 119 -1.02 -0.56 12.52
C MET A 119 -1.68 0.66 11.88
N LEU A 120 -2.30 0.53 10.69
CA LEU A 120 -3.15 1.59 10.12
C LEU A 120 -4.35 1.89 11.02
N THR A 121 -4.96 0.85 11.60
CA THR A 121 -6.04 0.99 12.58
C THR A 121 -5.54 1.72 13.84
N LEU A 122 -4.35 1.36 14.33
CA LEU A 122 -3.69 2.05 15.46
C LEU A 122 -3.54 3.53 15.16
N CYS A 123 -3.04 3.89 13.97
CA CYS A 123 -2.93 5.30 13.57
C CYS A 123 -4.30 5.99 13.59
N GLU A 124 -5.35 5.38 13.04
CA GLU A 124 -6.69 5.96 13.03
C GLU A 124 -7.26 6.20 14.44
N ASP A 125 -7.12 5.21 15.32
CA ASP A 125 -7.61 5.28 16.70
C ASP A 125 -6.80 6.30 17.51
N ALA A 126 -5.47 6.30 17.37
CA ALA A 126 -4.60 7.30 17.98
C ALA A 126 -4.97 8.73 17.57
N ILE A 127 -5.27 8.96 16.29
CA ILE A 127 -5.68 10.30 15.83
C ILE A 127 -7.04 10.69 16.43
N ALA A 128 -8.00 9.75 16.52
CA ALA A 128 -9.31 10.02 17.10
C ALA A 128 -9.25 10.30 18.61
N ASP A 129 -8.41 9.55 19.32
CA ASP A 129 -8.31 9.56 20.78
C ASP A 129 -7.06 10.29 21.29
N LYS A 130 -6.47 11.17 20.46
CA LYS A 130 -5.38 12.08 20.81
C LYS A 130 -4.16 11.38 21.43
N GLY A 131 -3.75 10.28 20.81
CA GLY A 131 -2.59 9.48 21.20
C GLY A 131 -2.91 8.34 22.16
N VAL A 132 -4.13 8.28 22.72
CA VAL A 132 -4.53 7.24 23.66
C VAL A 132 -5.09 6.03 22.93
N ILE A 133 -4.52 4.85 23.16
CA ILE A 133 -5.08 3.59 22.69
C ILE A 133 -5.93 2.97 23.80
N LYS A 134 -7.25 2.93 23.60
CA LYS A 134 -8.20 2.38 24.57
C LYS A 134 -8.09 0.84 24.67
N PRO A 135 -8.05 0.26 25.87
CA PRO A 135 -8.03 -1.20 26.06
C PRO A 135 -9.24 -1.93 25.46
N GLU A 136 -10.41 -1.29 25.49
CA GLU A 136 -11.65 -1.77 24.88
C GLU A 136 -11.69 -1.59 23.35
N GLY A 137 -10.72 -0.87 22.79
CA GLY A 137 -10.60 -0.62 21.36
C GLY A 137 -10.18 -1.86 20.58
N GLY A 138 -10.53 -1.90 19.29
CA GLY A 138 -10.22 -3.02 18.41
C GLY A 138 -8.72 -3.30 18.26
N VAL A 139 -7.88 -2.27 18.41
CA VAL A 139 -6.44 -2.38 18.24
C VAL A 139 -5.75 -3.09 19.40
N TYR A 140 -6.13 -2.78 20.64
CA TYR A 140 -5.33 -3.13 21.83
C TYR A 140 -5.12 -4.64 21.96
N PHE A 141 -6.20 -5.41 22.08
CA PHE A 141 -6.08 -6.86 22.28
C PHE A 141 -5.46 -7.57 21.08
N ARG A 142 -5.68 -7.05 19.86
CA ARG A 142 -5.04 -7.61 18.65
C ARG A 142 -3.54 -7.38 18.69
N ALA A 143 -3.11 -6.16 18.98
CA ALA A 143 -1.69 -5.82 19.02
C ALA A 143 -0.94 -6.55 20.13
N VAL A 144 -1.50 -6.54 21.35
CA VAL A 144 -0.85 -7.12 22.53
C VAL A 144 -0.95 -8.65 22.53
N TRP A 145 -2.14 -9.22 22.33
CA TRP A 145 -2.35 -10.66 22.52
C TRP A 145 -2.02 -11.47 21.27
N LEU A 146 -2.34 -10.96 20.07
CA LEU A 146 -2.15 -11.73 18.82
C LEU A 146 -0.76 -11.52 18.21
N TYR A 147 -0.20 -10.31 18.34
CA TYR A 147 1.10 -9.98 17.76
C TYR A 147 2.20 -9.69 18.80
N GLY A 148 1.92 -9.90 20.08
CA GLY A 148 2.92 -9.77 21.14
C GLY A 148 3.56 -8.38 21.27
N LEU A 149 2.90 -7.32 20.78
CA LEU A 149 3.42 -5.96 20.92
C LEU A 149 3.34 -5.55 22.40
N PRO A 150 4.46 -5.20 23.06
CA PRO A 150 4.41 -4.77 24.44
C PRO A 150 3.53 -3.53 24.61
N GLU A 151 2.74 -3.47 25.69
CA GLU A 151 1.83 -2.35 25.95
C GLU A 151 2.55 -1.00 25.96
N ALA A 152 3.75 -0.93 26.56
CA ALA A 152 4.56 0.29 26.53
C ALA A 152 4.88 0.77 25.10
N LYS A 153 5.17 -0.17 24.17
CA LYS A 153 5.40 0.14 22.76
C LYS A 153 4.11 0.54 22.05
N LEU A 154 2.98 -0.09 22.38
CA LEU A 154 1.68 0.30 21.86
C LEU A 154 1.33 1.75 22.22
N VAL A 155 1.52 2.13 23.48
CA VAL A 155 1.31 3.51 23.97
C VAL A 155 2.27 4.49 23.29
N GLU A 156 3.55 4.13 23.17
CA GLU A 156 4.56 4.93 22.45
C GLU A 156 4.13 5.19 21.00
N TYR A 157 3.69 4.15 20.27
CA TYR A 157 3.22 4.29 18.90
C TYR A 157 1.94 5.10 18.80
N GLY A 158 1.01 4.96 19.75
CA GLY A 158 -0.20 5.77 19.81
C GLY A 158 0.12 7.26 19.89
N GLN A 159 0.99 7.65 20.83
CA GLN A 159 1.40 9.04 20.98
C GLN A 159 2.13 9.57 19.75
N LYS A 160 3.12 8.83 19.24
CA LYS A 160 3.86 9.22 18.03
C LYS A 160 2.94 9.39 16.81
N ALA A 161 1.99 8.47 16.61
CA ALA A 161 1.06 8.54 15.48
C ALA A 161 0.19 9.79 15.56
N TYR A 162 -0.29 10.14 16.76
CA TYR A 162 -1.01 11.40 16.97
C TYR A 162 -0.11 12.60 16.67
N ASP A 163 1.09 12.68 17.25
CA ASP A 163 2.00 13.80 17.07
C ASP A 163 2.35 14.02 15.59
N ILE A 164 2.68 12.94 14.85
CA ILE A 164 2.93 12.96 13.40
C ILE A 164 1.71 13.50 12.65
N SER A 165 0.50 13.04 12.98
CA SER A 165 -0.72 13.49 12.29
C SER A 165 -0.96 15.00 12.42
N GLN A 166 -0.39 15.64 13.43
CA GLN A 166 -0.54 17.08 13.65
C GLN A 166 0.53 17.90 12.91
N THR A 167 1.55 17.28 12.31
CA THR A 167 2.59 18.03 11.59
C THR A 167 2.16 18.42 10.17
N ASP A 168 1.13 17.79 9.63
CA ASP A 168 0.56 18.12 8.31
C ASP A 168 -0.96 17.87 8.32
N ASP A 169 -1.75 18.94 8.19
CA ASP A 169 -3.22 18.89 8.28
C ASP A 169 -3.88 18.05 7.18
N VAL A 170 -3.24 17.89 6.02
CA VAL A 170 -3.79 17.18 4.87
C VAL A 170 -3.32 15.74 4.88
N LEU A 171 -2.01 15.52 4.96
CA LEU A 171 -1.41 14.19 4.97
C LEU A 171 -1.71 13.44 6.27
N GLY A 172 -1.82 14.14 7.40
CA GLY A 172 -2.21 13.57 8.70
C GLY A 172 -3.61 12.95 8.73
N ARG A 173 -4.43 13.18 7.70
CA ARG A 173 -5.74 12.52 7.53
C ARG A 173 -5.63 11.11 6.93
N TYR A 174 -4.47 10.75 6.39
CA TYR A 174 -4.19 9.42 5.82
C TYR A 174 -3.37 8.60 6.82
N PRO A 175 -3.91 7.48 7.33
CA PRO A 175 -3.16 6.62 8.25
C PRO A 175 -1.93 6.01 7.57
N GLU A 176 -1.93 5.89 6.23
CA GLU A 176 -0.77 5.49 5.43
C GLU A 176 0.43 6.40 5.65
N TRP A 177 0.21 7.71 5.56
CA TRP A 177 1.27 8.68 5.70
C TRP A 177 1.80 8.68 7.13
N VAL A 178 0.91 8.66 8.12
CA VAL A 178 1.30 8.56 9.53
C VAL A 178 2.14 7.31 9.77
N LEU A 179 1.73 6.16 9.22
CA LEU A 179 2.48 4.91 9.33
C LEU A 179 3.83 4.92 8.57
N GLN A 180 3.96 5.71 7.50
CA GLN A 180 5.24 5.90 6.80
C GLN A 180 6.24 6.70 7.60
N GLU A 181 5.77 7.65 8.40
CA GLU A 181 6.62 8.51 9.24
C GLU A 181 6.93 7.87 10.60
N LEU A 182 6.20 6.84 11.01
CA LEU A 182 6.60 5.98 12.13
C LEU A 182 7.88 5.19 11.79
N ASP A 183 8.62 4.77 12.83
CA ASP A 183 9.70 3.81 12.66
C ASP A 183 9.20 2.47 12.06
N ARG A 184 10.12 1.63 11.60
CA ARG A 184 9.79 0.34 10.96
C ARG A 184 9.92 -0.86 11.92
N GLU A 185 10.09 -0.63 13.22
CA GLU A 185 10.31 -1.72 14.20
C GLU A 185 9.05 -2.54 14.45
N TRP A 186 7.86 -1.98 14.17
CA TRP A 186 6.58 -2.68 14.29
C TRP A 186 6.39 -3.82 13.26
N ILE A 187 7.16 -3.83 12.16
CA ILE A 187 7.11 -4.90 11.17
C ILE A 187 7.95 -6.05 11.71
N THR A 188 7.29 -7.08 12.26
CA THR A 188 7.94 -8.28 12.82
C THR A 188 7.70 -9.54 11.99
N GLU A 189 6.71 -9.50 11.11
CA GLU A 189 6.27 -10.67 10.35
C GLU A 189 7.09 -10.86 9.07
N LEU A 190 7.37 -12.12 8.73
CA LEU A 190 7.90 -12.49 7.43
C LEU A 190 6.74 -12.86 6.49
N PRO A 191 6.80 -12.47 5.20
CA PRO A 191 5.74 -12.79 4.27
C PRO A 191 5.64 -14.31 4.05
N SER A 192 4.42 -14.86 4.13
CA SER A 192 4.14 -16.22 3.70
C SER A 192 4.24 -16.37 2.17
N PRO A 193 4.49 -17.58 1.64
CA PRO A 193 4.49 -17.80 0.18
C PRO A 193 3.18 -17.40 -0.49
N ALA A 194 2.04 -17.55 0.21
CA ALA A 194 0.72 -17.20 -0.31
C ALA A 194 0.50 -15.67 -0.42
N GLU A 195 1.14 -14.87 0.44
CA GLU A 195 1.00 -13.41 0.43
C GLU A 195 2.12 -12.71 -0.37
N ALA A 196 3.21 -13.40 -0.68
CA ALA A 196 4.41 -12.85 -1.31
C ALA A 196 4.15 -11.99 -2.56
N LEU A 197 3.14 -12.35 -3.37
CA LEU A 197 2.81 -11.65 -4.61
C LEU A 197 1.58 -10.75 -4.49
N ALA A 198 0.96 -10.72 -3.31
CA ALA A 198 -0.13 -9.80 -3.04
C ALA A 198 0.42 -8.37 -2.91
N PHE A 199 -0.28 -7.43 -3.53
CA PHE A 199 0.04 -6.02 -3.44
C PHE A 199 -1.25 -5.30 -3.03
N THR A 200 -1.26 -4.76 -1.81
CA THR A 200 -2.39 -3.98 -1.29
C THR A 200 -1.91 -2.58 -0.98
N ALA A 201 -2.53 -1.58 -1.59
CA ALA A 201 -2.20 -0.19 -1.37
C ALA A 201 -3.48 0.64 -1.38
N ASN A 202 -3.43 1.78 -0.70
CA ASN A 202 -4.50 2.76 -0.68
C ASN A 202 -4.42 3.60 -1.96
N HIS A 203 -5.38 3.37 -2.85
CA HIS A 203 -5.43 4.03 -4.15
C HIS A 203 -5.71 5.54 -4.02
N GLN A 204 -6.53 5.96 -3.05
CA GLN A 204 -6.82 7.38 -2.83
C GLN A 204 -5.59 8.16 -2.37
N TYR A 205 -4.80 7.56 -1.48
CA TYR A 205 -3.55 8.13 -1.02
C TYR A 205 -2.51 8.23 -2.15
N MET A 206 -2.35 7.16 -2.95
CA MET A 206 -1.47 7.18 -4.12
C MET A 206 -1.89 8.23 -5.14
N GLN A 207 -3.19 8.34 -5.45
CA GLN A 207 -3.70 9.36 -6.36
C GLN A 207 -3.41 10.76 -5.81
N HIS A 208 -3.67 11.01 -4.52
CA HIS A 208 -3.38 12.30 -3.89
C HIS A 208 -1.90 12.71 -4.03
N LEU A 209 -0.96 11.78 -3.84
CA LEU A 209 0.47 12.06 -4.03
C LEU A 209 0.83 12.20 -5.52
N THR A 210 0.25 11.38 -6.39
CA THR A 210 0.52 11.42 -7.84
C THR A 210 0.05 12.74 -8.46
N ASP A 211 -1.08 13.27 -7.99
CA ASP A 211 -1.64 14.55 -8.44
C ASP A 211 -0.76 15.76 -8.03
N GLN A 212 0.17 15.58 -7.10
CA GLN A 212 1.09 16.60 -6.60
C GLN A 212 2.50 16.51 -7.21
N LEU A 213 2.75 15.56 -8.12
CA LEU A 213 4.05 15.46 -8.79
C LEU A 213 4.31 16.70 -9.65
N GLY A 214 5.57 17.11 -9.73
CA GLY A 214 6.00 18.32 -10.43
C GLY A 214 6.03 19.58 -9.58
N ASP A 215 5.94 19.46 -8.26
CA ASP A 215 6.16 20.58 -7.32
C ASP A 215 7.61 21.12 -7.32
N GLY A 216 8.53 20.42 -8.00
CA GLY A 216 9.95 20.77 -8.10
C GLY A 216 10.78 20.41 -6.86
N SER A 217 10.16 19.95 -5.78
CA SER A 217 10.82 19.57 -4.53
C SER A 217 11.42 18.16 -4.59
N GLY A 218 10.85 17.29 -5.43
CA GLY A 218 11.18 15.85 -5.49
C GLY A 218 10.68 15.04 -4.30
N LYS A 219 10.27 15.72 -3.20
CA LYS A 219 9.88 15.09 -1.94
C LYS A 219 8.62 14.24 -2.08
N THR A 220 7.68 14.70 -2.89
CA THR A 220 6.41 13.99 -3.15
C THR A 220 6.66 12.68 -3.89
N LEU A 221 7.56 12.67 -4.89
CA LEU A 221 7.94 11.45 -5.60
C LEU A 221 8.67 10.47 -4.67
N GLU A 222 9.57 10.95 -3.81
CA GLU A 222 10.23 10.12 -2.80
C GLU A 222 9.22 9.50 -1.81
N LEU A 223 8.24 10.27 -1.36
CA LEU A 223 7.19 9.81 -0.45
C LEU A 223 6.30 8.74 -1.10
N LEU A 224 5.94 8.94 -2.37
CA LEU A 224 5.16 7.98 -3.16
C LEU A 224 5.95 6.69 -3.44
N ALA A 225 7.24 6.82 -3.79
CA ALA A 225 8.14 5.69 -3.99
C ALA A 225 8.29 4.85 -2.71
N ASP A 226 8.54 5.51 -1.57
CA ASP A 226 8.57 4.87 -0.24
C ASP A 226 7.25 4.14 0.05
N TYR A 227 6.11 4.78 -0.20
CA TYR A 227 4.81 4.18 0.05
C TYR A 227 4.61 2.90 -0.76
N ILE A 228 4.74 3.01 -2.10
CA ILE A 228 4.51 1.90 -3.04
C ILE A 228 5.44 0.73 -2.74
N VAL A 229 6.73 0.99 -2.53
CA VAL A 229 7.70 -0.06 -2.25
C VAL A 229 7.43 -0.69 -0.87
N SER A 230 7.06 0.10 0.15
CA SER A 230 6.71 -0.43 1.48
C SER A 230 5.44 -1.29 1.50
N CYS A 231 4.59 -1.19 0.48
CA CYS A 231 3.41 -2.04 0.31
C CYS A 231 3.75 -3.42 -0.26
N MET A 232 4.99 -3.65 -0.73
CA MET A 232 5.44 -4.98 -1.13
C MET A 232 5.72 -5.86 0.10
N PRO A 233 5.14 -7.06 0.20
CA PRO A 233 5.33 -7.93 1.36
C PRO A 233 6.79 -8.36 1.53
N GLY A 234 7.35 -8.09 2.70
CA GLY A 234 8.76 -8.33 3.02
C GLY A 234 9.70 -7.20 2.60
N CYS A 235 9.22 -6.13 1.97
CA CYS A 235 10.06 -4.98 1.65
C CYS A 235 10.06 -3.97 2.80
N ARG A 236 11.24 -3.67 3.35
CA ARG A 236 11.44 -2.53 4.25
C ARG A 236 12.08 -1.38 3.50
N THR A 237 11.67 -0.17 3.84
CA THR A 237 12.12 1.05 3.19
C THR A 237 12.62 2.06 4.21
N MET A 238 13.67 2.79 3.83
CA MET A 238 14.23 3.91 4.58
C MET A 238 14.46 5.09 3.65
N ARG A 239 13.66 6.15 3.81
CA ARG A 239 13.76 7.38 3.02
C ARG A 239 14.92 8.25 3.50
N ARG A 240 15.59 8.94 2.57
CA ARG A 240 16.63 9.98 2.83
C ARG A 240 17.71 9.53 3.80
N ARG A 241 18.47 8.51 3.40
CA ARG A 241 19.65 8.05 4.16
C ARG A 241 20.92 8.62 3.54
N LYS A 242 21.93 8.85 4.35
CA LYS A 242 23.20 9.42 3.90
C LYS A 242 24.36 8.52 4.33
N SER A 243 25.27 8.25 3.41
CA SER A 243 26.61 7.75 3.73
C SER A 243 27.61 8.90 3.65
N GLY A 244 28.88 8.62 3.93
CA GLY A 244 29.96 9.60 3.72
C GLY A 244 30.16 10.01 2.25
N SER A 245 29.58 9.29 1.28
CA SER A 245 29.80 9.50 -0.16
C SER A 245 28.53 9.68 -0.98
N THR A 246 27.34 9.42 -0.42
CA THR A 246 26.11 9.30 -1.20
C THR A 246 24.89 9.64 -0.35
N ASP A 247 24.03 10.48 -0.92
CA ASP A 247 22.68 10.70 -0.43
C ASP A 247 21.75 9.72 -1.17
N TYR A 248 21.06 8.87 -0.42
CA TYR A 248 20.10 7.89 -0.95
C TYR A 248 18.67 8.40 -0.74
N ASP A 249 17.91 8.49 -1.83
CA ASP A 249 16.49 8.85 -1.78
C ASP A 249 15.69 7.77 -1.05
N LEU A 250 15.91 6.49 -1.42
CA LEU A 250 15.29 5.34 -0.76
C LEU A 250 16.25 4.14 -0.71
N VAL A 251 16.47 3.60 0.49
CA VAL A 251 17.15 2.33 0.70
C VAL A 251 16.12 1.26 1.03
N CYS A 252 16.21 0.11 0.36
CA CYS A 252 15.26 -0.98 0.50
C CYS A 252 15.95 -2.28 0.89
N SER A 253 15.28 -3.09 1.71
CA SER A 253 15.68 -4.47 1.98
C SER A 253 14.52 -5.44 1.76
N VAL A 254 14.83 -6.64 1.27
CA VAL A 254 13.85 -7.71 1.02
C VAL A 254 14.07 -8.84 2.02
N GLU A 255 13.08 -9.02 2.88
CA GLU A 255 13.03 -10.02 3.93
C GLU A 255 12.07 -11.17 3.58
N GLY A 256 12.33 -12.31 4.20
CA GLY A 256 11.56 -13.53 3.99
C GLY A 256 12.20 -14.47 2.97
N PHE A 257 11.39 -15.41 2.52
CA PHE A 257 11.84 -16.49 1.65
C PHE A 257 12.10 -16.00 0.22
N ASP A 258 13.09 -16.62 -0.41
CA ASP A 258 13.35 -16.46 -1.83
C ASP A 258 12.20 -17.11 -2.61
N VAL A 259 11.40 -16.27 -3.27
CA VAL A 259 10.23 -16.68 -4.05
C VAL A 259 10.12 -15.86 -5.33
N ASP A 260 9.92 -16.56 -6.45
CA ASP A 260 9.65 -15.97 -7.78
C ASP A 260 10.76 -14.97 -8.21
N PHE A 261 10.45 -14.03 -9.09
CA PHE A 261 11.38 -12.99 -9.56
C PHE A 261 11.89 -12.08 -8.44
N ARG A 262 11.26 -12.06 -7.25
CA ARG A 262 11.68 -11.21 -6.13
C ARG A 262 13.05 -11.60 -5.61
N SER A 263 13.43 -12.88 -5.76
CA SER A 263 14.78 -13.37 -5.46
C SER A 263 15.86 -12.73 -6.33
N GLU A 264 15.50 -12.24 -7.52
CA GLU A 264 16.45 -11.56 -8.41
C GLU A 264 16.73 -10.12 -7.98
N LEU A 265 15.90 -9.52 -7.10
CA LEU A 265 16.14 -8.17 -6.59
C LEU A 265 17.35 -8.11 -5.64
N GLY A 266 17.71 -9.24 -5.06
CA GLY A 266 18.68 -9.32 -3.97
C GLY A 266 18.11 -8.86 -2.62
N ARG A 267 18.93 -8.94 -1.58
CA ARG A 267 18.52 -8.59 -0.19
C ARG A 267 18.49 -7.10 0.07
N TYR A 268 19.23 -6.31 -0.72
CA TYR A 268 19.26 -4.86 -0.67
C TYR A 268 19.19 -4.30 -2.08
N PHE A 269 18.41 -3.23 -2.23
CA PHE A 269 18.40 -2.40 -3.43
C PHE A 269 18.14 -0.95 -3.04
N VAL A 270 18.43 -0.03 -3.95
CA VAL A 270 18.17 1.40 -3.74
C VAL A 270 17.26 1.92 -4.83
N CYS A 271 16.53 2.98 -4.51
CA CYS A 271 15.76 3.74 -5.47
C CYS A 271 16.25 5.18 -5.54
N GLU A 272 16.20 5.74 -6.73
CA GLU A 272 16.50 7.14 -7.02
C GLU A 272 15.23 7.81 -7.57
N CYS A 273 14.94 9.02 -7.11
CA CYS A 273 13.74 9.78 -7.48
C CYS A 273 14.12 11.03 -8.28
N LYS A 274 13.46 11.23 -9.43
CA LYS A 274 13.70 12.36 -10.35
C LYS A 274 12.37 12.94 -10.82
N ASP A 275 11.89 13.93 -10.09
CA ASP A 275 10.68 14.69 -10.43
C ASP A 275 11.02 15.93 -11.27
N TRP A 276 11.60 15.70 -12.45
CA TRP A 276 12.01 16.78 -13.36
C TRP A 276 10.99 16.98 -14.49
N SER A 277 10.97 18.15 -15.11
CA SER A 277 10.16 18.43 -16.30
C SER A 277 10.67 17.70 -17.54
N GLU A 278 11.97 17.39 -17.57
CA GLU A 278 12.61 16.64 -18.65
C GLU A 278 12.85 15.18 -18.24
N PRO A 279 12.87 14.23 -19.20
CA PRO A 279 13.26 12.85 -18.94
C PRO A 279 14.68 12.74 -18.39
N ALA A 280 14.93 11.75 -17.53
CA ALA A 280 16.26 11.46 -17.04
C ALA A 280 17.20 11.07 -18.20
N ASP A 281 18.37 11.69 -18.22
CA ASP A 281 19.36 11.54 -19.27
C ASP A 281 20.35 10.40 -19.00
N PHE A 282 21.28 10.21 -19.94
CA PHE A 282 22.38 9.26 -19.79
C PHE A 282 23.19 9.51 -18.50
N THR A 283 23.49 10.78 -18.20
CA THR A 283 24.29 11.16 -17.03
C THR A 283 23.63 10.71 -15.73
N THR A 284 22.31 10.86 -15.64
CA THR A 284 21.51 10.45 -14.50
C THR A 284 21.58 8.94 -14.30
N LEU A 285 21.39 8.17 -15.37
CA LEU A 285 21.45 6.72 -15.29
C LEU A 285 22.86 6.21 -14.95
N ALA A 286 23.90 6.80 -15.54
CA ALA A 286 25.29 6.46 -15.25
C ALA A 286 25.67 6.76 -13.80
N LYS A 287 25.19 7.89 -13.24
CA LYS A 287 25.37 8.20 -11.81
C LYS A 287 24.66 7.17 -10.93
N PHE A 288 23.41 6.83 -11.23
CA PHE A 288 22.67 5.84 -10.45
C PHE A 288 23.32 4.44 -10.51
N CYS A 289 23.81 4.04 -11.69
CA CYS A 289 24.60 2.82 -11.85
C CYS A 289 25.83 2.77 -10.92
N ARG A 290 26.54 3.90 -10.75
CA ARG A 290 27.67 3.99 -9.80
C ARG A 290 27.24 3.81 -8.34
N VAL A 291 26.03 4.27 -7.98
CA VAL A 291 25.45 4.07 -6.64
C VAL A 291 25.12 2.59 -6.40
N LEU A 292 24.59 1.90 -7.41
CA LEU A 292 24.34 0.46 -7.32
C LEU A 292 25.65 -0.32 -7.16
N ASP A 293 26.68 0.03 -7.93
CA ASP A 293 28.01 -0.59 -7.84
C ASP A 293 28.68 -0.39 -6.48
N SER A 294 28.54 0.79 -5.88
CA SER A 294 29.14 1.12 -4.58
C SER A 294 28.45 0.38 -3.44
N THR A 295 27.14 0.16 -3.56
CA THR A 295 26.33 -0.59 -2.59
C THR A 295 26.30 -2.09 -2.85
N LYS A 296 26.91 -2.57 -3.95
CA LYS A 296 26.82 -3.96 -4.43
C LYS A 296 25.38 -4.43 -4.62
N SER A 297 24.49 -3.50 -4.98
CA SER A 297 23.09 -3.78 -5.28
C SER A 297 22.99 -4.33 -6.71
N ARG A 298 22.33 -5.48 -6.87
CA ARG A 298 22.10 -6.10 -8.20
C ARG A 298 20.90 -5.51 -8.93
N PHE A 299 20.09 -4.74 -8.20
CA PHE A 299 18.84 -4.19 -8.66
C PHE A 299 18.69 -2.75 -8.17
N GLY A 300 18.02 -1.91 -8.95
CA GLY A 300 17.62 -0.57 -8.53
C GLY A 300 16.38 -0.09 -9.28
N ILE A 301 15.65 0.84 -8.67
CA ILE A 301 14.48 1.49 -9.29
C ILE A 301 14.77 2.97 -9.47
N LEU A 302 14.71 3.45 -10.70
CA LEU A 302 14.67 4.88 -11.01
C LEU A 302 13.21 5.30 -11.14
N PHE A 303 12.69 5.98 -10.12
CA PHE A 303 11.42 6.68 -10.23
C PHE A 303 11.68 8.00 -10.95
N SER A 304 11.10 8.17 -12.14
CA SER A 304 11.27 9.41 -12.91
C SER A 304 9.96 9.81 -13.55
N LYS A 305 9.43 10.99 -13.21
CA LYS A 305 8.12 11.45 -13.69
C LYS A 305 7.97 11.32 -15.20
N ASN A 306 8.98 11.78 -15.94
CA ASN A 306 9.01 11.77 -17.41
C ASN A 306 9.82 10.61 -18.01
N GLY A 307 10.12 9.57 -17.23
CA GLY A 307 10.89 8.41 -17.68
C GLY A 307 12.34 8.76 -18.05
N ILE A 308 12.89 8.05 -19.04
CA ILE A 308 14.27 8.25 -19.51
C ILE A 308 14.32 8.61 -21.00
N THR A 309 15.37 9.35 -21.37
CA THR A 309 15.68 9.68 -22.77
C THR A 309 15.93 8.42 -23.63
N GLY A 310 15.50 8.46 -24.90
CA GLY A 310 15.76 7.40 -25.88
C GLY A 310 14.89 6.14 -25.78
N THR A 311 13.86 6.18 -24.91
CA THR A 311 12.83 5.13 -24.81
C THR A 311 12.20 4.85 -26.19
N GLY A 312 12.03 3.57 -26.53
CA GLY A 312 11.47 3.12 -27.81
C GLY A 312 12.40 3.22 -29.02
N ARG A 313 13.60 3.80 -28.87
CA ARG A 313 14.60 3.89 -29.95
C ARG A 313 15.94 3.25 -29.59
N THR A 314 16.08 2.68 -28.38
CA THR A 314 17.34 2.09 -27.85
C THR A 314 18.54 3.02 -28.03
N THR A 315 18.34 4.32 -27.77
CA THR A 315 19.39 5.34 -27.77
C THR A 315 19.54 5.96 -26.37
N HIS A 316 20.62 6.70 -26.14
CA HIS A 316 20.85 7.45 -24.90
C HIS A 316 20.70 6.61 -23.61
N ALA A 317 19.87 7.05 -22.66
CA ALA A 317 19.69 6.37 -21.38
C ALA A 317 19.08 4.97 -21.54
N ALA A 318 18.14 4.76 -22.47
CA ALA A 318 17.57 3.42 -22.71
C ALA A 318 18.63 2.40 -23.18
N ARG A 319 19.60 2.84 -24.00
CA ARG A 319 20.73 1.98 -24.39
C ARG A 319 21.65 1.68 -23.21
N GLU A 320 21.90 2.68 -22.37
CA GLU A 320 22.77 2.52 -21.21
C GLU A 320 22.15 1.56 -20.18
N GLN A 321 20.83 1.57 -20.00
CA GLN A 321 20.12 0.62 -19.14
C GLN A 321 20.40 -0.83 -19.54
N LEU A 322 20.35 -1.14 -20.84
CA LEU A 322 20.67 -2.46 -21.37
C LEU A 322 22.15 -2.82 -21.18
N LYS A 323 23.05 -1.86 -21.44
CA LYS A 323 24.49 -2.06 -21.23
C LYS A 323 24.83 -2.35 -19.77
N VAL A 324 24.21 -1.65 -18.82
CA VAL A 324 24.42 -1.88 -17.39
C VAL A 324 24.11 -3.34 -17.02
N PHE A 325 23.04 -3.90 -17.59
CA PHE A 325 22.74 -5.32 -17.41
C PHE A 325 23.76 -6.23 -18.10
N GLN A 326 24.08 -5.99 -19.36
CA GLN A 326 25.00 -6.82 -20.14
C GLN A 326 26.43 -6.84 -19.59
N ASP A 327 26.94 -5.68 -19.16
CA ASP A 327 28.32 -5.52 -18.72
C ASP A 327 28.51 -5.85 -17.24
N ARG A 328 27.51 -5.58 -16.38
CA ARG A 328 27.64 -5.63 -14.92
C ARG A 328 26.65 -6.58 -14.23
N GLY A 329 25.67 -7.10 -14.96
CA GLY A 329 24.63 -7.95 -14.40
C GLY A 329 23.67 -7.23 -13.45
N MET A 330 23.65 -5.88 -13.47
CA MET A 330 22.74 -5.06 -12.66
C MET A 330 21.52 -4.66 -13.47
N ILE A 331 20.34 -4.70 -12.85
CA ILE A 331 19.08 -4.32 -13.51
C ILE A 331 18.57 -3.02 -12.88
N ILE A 332 18.41 -1.99 -13.71
CA ILE A 332 17.71 -0.76 -13.35
C ILE A 332 16.33 -0.81 -13.98
N ILE A 333 15.27 -0.67 -13.19
CA ILE A 333 13.90 -0.48 -13.69
C ILE A 333 13.54 0.99 -13.63
N VAL A 334 12.96 1.52 -14.71
CA VAL A 334 12.40 2.87 -14.73
C VAL A 334 10.89 2.79 -14.50
N VAL A 335 10.42 3.49 -13.47
CA VAL A 335 8.99 3.66 -13.14
C VAL A 335 8.64 5.12 -13.38
N ASP A 336 7.74 5.37 -14.33
CA ASP A 336 7.32 6.72 -14.72
C ASP A 336 5.94 7.12 -14.17
N GLU A 337 5.50 8.34 -14.45
CA GLU A 337 4.19 8.81 -13.99
C GLU A 337 3.04 7.95 -14.53
N SER A 338 3.15 7.42 -15.75
CA SER A 338 2.12 6.55 -16.33
C SER A 338 2.01 5.24 -15.55
N ASP A 339 3.16 4.68 -15.15
CA ASP A 339 3.20 3.51 -14.27
C ASP A 339 2.61 3.80 -12.89
N LEU A 340 2.98 4.94 -12.29
CA LEU A 340 2.47 5.37 -10.99
C LEU A 340 0.94 5.56 -11.03
N ARG A 341 0.40 6.17 -12.09
CA ARG A 341 -1.04 6.32 -12.30
C ARG A 341 -1.75 4.98 -12.49
N ARG A 342 -1.13 4.02 -13.19
CA ARG A 342 -1.66 2.65 -13.32
C ARG A 342 -1.70 1.90 -11.98
N VAL A 343 -0.68 2.07 -11.14
CA VAL A 343 -0.66 1.49 -9.80
C VAL A 343 -1.72 2.18 -8.92
N ALA A 344 -1.85 3.50 -9.02
CA ALA A 344 -2.86 4.28 -8.33
C ALA A 344 -4.30 3.97 -8.77
N SER A 345 -4.50 3.31 -9.92
CA SER A 345 -5.79 2.80 -10.40
C SER A 345 -6.03 1.32 -10.10
N GLY A 346 -5.09 0.65 -9.41
CA GLY A 346 -5.24 -0.73 -8.94
C GLY A 346 -4.36 -1.77 -9.62
N THR A 347 -3.43 -1.35 -10.50
CA THR A 347 -2.43 -2.29 -11.04
C THR A 347 -1.47 -2.73 -9.94
N SER A 348 -1.22 -4.03 -9.81
CA SER A 348 -0.21 -4.56 -8.88
C SER A 348 1.19 -4.05 -9.25
N PHE A 349 1.84 -3.34 -8.32
CA PHE A 349 3.21 -2.87 -8.52
C PHE A 349 4.21 -4.02 -8.68
N ILE A 350 3.99 -5.14 -7.98
CA ILE A 350 4.82 -6.35 -8.12
C ILE A 350 4.73 -6.90 -9.55
N SER A 351 3.54 -6.91 -10.14
CA SER A 351 3.34 -7.37 -11.52
C SER A 351 3.98 -6.42 -12.54
N LEU A 352 3.85 -5.11 -12.30
CA LEU A 352 4.50 -4.07 -13.10
C LEU A 352 6.03 -4.20 -13.06
N LEU A 353 6.61 -4.37 -11.87
CA LEU A 353 8.05 -4.61 -11.70
C LEU A 353 8.50 -5.88 -12.42
N ARG A 354 7.76 -6.98 -12.32
CA ARG A 354 8.08 -8.23 -13.04
C ARG A 354 8.11 -8.03 -14.55
N ALA A 355 7.10 -7.36 -15.11
CA ALA A 355 7.02 -7.11 -16.54
C ALA A 355 8.21 -6.26 -17.02
N LYS A 356 8.52 -5.16 -16.31
CA LYS A 356 9.66 -4.31 -16.63
C LYS A 356 11.01 -5.00 -16.42
N TYR A 357 11.14 -5.78 -15.35
CA TYR A 357 12.31 -6.60 -15.09
C TYR A 357 12.58 -7.54 -16.26
N THR A 358 11.55 -8.26 -16.69
CA THR A 358 11.63 -9.22 -17.79
C THR A 358 11.98 -8.52 -19.10
N ALA A 359 11.40 -7.35 -19.36
CA ALA A 359 11.71 -6.55 -20.54
C ALA A 359 13.18 -6.12 -20.58
N VAL A 360 13.75 -5.64 -19.47
CA VAL A 360 15.18 -5.27 -19.43
C VAL A 360 16.07 -6.51 -19.55
N ARG A 361 15.75 -7.58 -18.81
CA ARG A 361 16.57 -8.80 -18.77
C ARG A 361 16.64 -9.53 -20.11
N LEU A 362 15.54 -9.53 -20.87
CA LEU A 362 15.44 -10.25 -22.14
C LEU A 362 15.49 -9.32 -23.35
N ASP A 363 15.75 -8.02 -23.15
CA ASP A 363 15.77 -7.00 -24.21
C ASP A 363 14.48 -7.02 -25.06
N LEU A 364 13.32 -7.04 -24.38
CA LEU A 364 12.02 -7.07 -25.05
C LEU A 364 11.60 -5.67 -25.50
N VAL A 365 11.14 -5.58 -26.75
CA VAL A 365 10.59 -4.33 -27.30
C VAL A 365 9.19 -4.09 -26.74
N SER A 366 8.95 -2.88 -26.25
CA SER A 366 7.65 -2.40 -25.76
C SER A 366 6.59 -2.52 -26.87
N GLY A 367 5.78 -3.57 -26.82
CA GLY A 367 4.79 -3.93 -27.84
C GLY A 367 4.54 -5.44 -27.97
N ALA A 368 5.45 -6.28 -27.46
CA ALA A 368 5.31 -7.73 -27.51
C ALA A 368 4.58 -8.37 -26.30
N VAL A 369 4.11 -7.58 -25.33
CA VAL A 369 3.56 -8.06 -24.04
C VAL A 369 2.05 -7.80 -23.91
N GLU A 370 1.39 -7.29 -24.95
CA GLU A 370 -0.08 -7.24 -25.04
C GLU A 370 -0.59 -8.42 -25.87
N GLN A 371 -0.57 -9.62 -25.32
CA GLN A 371 -1.41 -10.76 -25.75
C GLN A 371 -1.92 -11.53 -24.54
#